data_AF-A0A8J5D4L8-F1
#
_entry.id   AF-A0A8J5D4L8-F1
#
_cell.length_a   1.000
_cell.length_b   1.000
_cell.length_c   1.000
_cell.angle_alpha   90.00
_cell.angle_beta   90.00
_cell.angle_gamma   90.00
#
_symmetry.space_group_name_H-M   'P 1'
#
loop_
_entity.id
_entity.type
_entity.pdbx_description
1 polymer ?
#
loop_
_entity_poly.entity_id
_entity_poly.type
_entity_poly.pdbx_seq_one_letter_code
_entity_poly.pdbx_strand_id
1 'polypeptide(L)'
;MCQRRRRKNNHLHRSTRSTLPFHKAPRYLRSNPYIIKGYRANLSTSQCFLSLFTWNNETLNVWSHLGGFAVFLALLLYDSLYVFHHYRATDHDALVVAFVLLSFMVTLNSRLLCMLLSSLYHTLNCRSEESCRRWLAFDVFGISASFLAIFLSGIYYGFWCQEYLGVRNIYMGLVGCLFLSAMVFLLNPR
;
A
#
# COMPACT_ATOMS: atom_id res chain seq x y z
N MET A 1 -28.42 -31.67 31.79
CA MET A 1 -27.56 -31.61 30.58
C MET A 1 -27.82 -30.42 29.63
N CYS A 2 -29.02 -29.81 29.62
CA CYS A 2 -29.38 -28.74 28.66
C CYS A 2 -28.72 -27.36 28.92
N GLN A 3 -28.34 -27.05 30.17
CA GLN A 3 -27.63 -25.79 30.51
C GLN A 3 -26.16 -25.74 30.03
N ARG A 4 -25.51 -26.90 29.83
CA ARG A 4 -24.11 -26.97 29.35
C ARG A 4 -23.98 -26.67 27.85
N ARG A 5 -25.01 -27.00 27.04
CA ARG A 5 -25.07 -26.66 25.60
C ARG A 5 -25.37 -25.16 25.37
N ARG A 6 -26.21 -24.53 26.19
CA ARG A 6 -26.45 -23.07 26.15
C ARG A 6 -25.19 -22.25 26.47
N ARG A 7 -24.34 -22.69 27.39
CA ARG A 7 -23.05 -22.00 27.69
C ARG A 7 -22.04 -22.09 26.54
N LYS A 8 -21.97 -23.20 25.80
CA LYS A 8 -21.09 -23.31 24.61
C LYS A 8 -21.55 -22.41 23.46
N ASN A 9 -22.86 -22.30 23.24
CA ASN A 9 -23.39 -21.40 22.20
C ASN A 9 -23.23 -19.91 22.58
N ASN A 10 -23.29 -19.55 23.86
CA ASN A 10 -23.00 -18.17 24.32
C ASN A 10 -21.53 -17.78 24.21
N HIS A 11 -20.59 -18.72 24.15
CA HIS A 11 -19.18 -18.41 23.87
C HIS A 11 -18.90 -18.21 22.38
N LEU A 12 -19.61 -18.92 21.51
CA LEU A 12 -19.48 -18.77 20.06
C LEU A 12 -20.12 -17.46 19.56
N HIS A 13 -21.20 -17.00 20.20
CA HIS A 13 -21.93 -15.79 19.81
C HIS A 13 -21.39 -14.46 20.37
N ARG A 14 -20.33 -14.50 21.20
CA ARG A 14 -19.73 -13.28 21.80
C ARG A 14 -18.51 -12.76 21.01
N SER A 15 -18.28 -13.29 19.81
CA SER A 15 -17.07 -13.05 18.99
C SER A 15 -17.13 -11.80 18.09
N THR A 16 -18.11 -10.91 18.26
CA THR A 16 -18.27 -9.74 17.38
C THR A 16 -17.62 -8.45 17.88
N ARG A 17 -17.04 -8.40 19.09
CA ARG A 17 -16.49 -7.13 19.64
C ARG A 17 -15.22 -7.20 20.49
N SER A 18 -14.66 -8.37 20.79
CA SER A 18 -13.49 -8.42 21.68
C SER A 18 -12.19 -8.45 20.88
N THR A 19 -11.49 -7.33 20.82
CA THR A 19 -10.06 -7.32 20.46
C THR A 19 -9.26 -8.18 21.44
N LEU A 20 -8.17 -8.79 20.98
CA LEU A 20 -7.29 -9.63 21.77
C LEU A 20 -6.16 -8.80 22.42
N PRO A 21 -5.70 -9.20 23.62
CA PRO A 21 -4.45 -8.72 24.19
C PRO A 21 -3.24 -9.37 23.50
N PHE A 22 -2.06 -8.72 23.57
CA PHE A 22 -0.83 -9.15 22.91
C PHE A 22 -0.52 -10.64 23.11
N HIS A 23 -0.55 -11.13 24.34
CA HIS A 23 -0.20 -12.51 24.67
C HIS A 23 -1.14 -13.57 24.05
N LYS A 24 -2.37 -13.20 23.67
CA LYS A 24 -3.34 -14.09 23.01
C LYS A 24 -3.37 -13.95 21.49
N ALA A 25 -2.69 -12.95 20.94
CA ALA A 25 -2.65 -12.75 19.49
C ALA A 25 -1.77 -13.83 18.81
N PRO A 26 -2.11 -14.26 17.58
CA PRO A 26 -1.26 -15.13 16.77
C PRO A 26 0.17 -14.57 16.60
N ARG A 27 1.16 -15.45 16.43
CA ARG A 27 2.58 -15.05 16.31
C ARG A 27 2.82 -14.06 15.16
N TYR A 28 2.19 -14.27 14.01
CA TYR A 28 2.36 -13.41 12.83
C TYR A 28 1.86 -11.96 13.02
N LEU A 29 1.00 -11.69 14.01
CA LEU A 29 0.53 -10.33 14.34
C LEU A 29 1.33 -9.67 15.47
N ARG A 30 2.17 -10.42 16.17
CA ARG A 30 2.93 -9.97 17.35
C ARG A 30 4.29 -9.40 16.98
N SER A 31 4.32 -8.47 16.03
CA SER A 31 5.56 -7.82 15.60
C SER A 31 6.10 -6.84 16.65
N ASN A 32 5.23 -6.09 17.32
CA ASN A 32 5.61 -5.06 18.28
C ASN A 32 5.14 -5.41 19.70
N PRO A 33 6.05 -5.68 20.67
CA PRO A 33 5.70 -6.05 22.04
C PRO A 33 5.11 -4.89 22.86
N TYR A 34 5.29 -3.64 22.43
CA TYR A 34 4.76 -2.46 23.12
C TYR A 34 3.26 -2.24 22.85
N ILE A 35 2.70 -2.88 21.82
CA ILE A 35 1.26 -2.87 21.55
C ILE A 35 0.62 -3.96 22.41
N ILE A 36 0.07 -3.56 23.56
CA ILE A 36 -0.41 -4.52 24.57
C ILE A 36 -1.83 -5.05 24.33
N LYS A 37 -2.68 -4.32 23.58
CA LYS A 37 -4.10 -4.65 23.35
C LYS A 37 -4.59 -4.11 22.00
N GLY A 38 -5.75 -4.59 21.56
CA GLY A 38 -6.44 -4.07 20.37
C GLY A 38 -6.32 -4.98 19.13
N TYR A 39 -5.72 -6.16 19.25
CA TYR A 39 -5.50 -7.07 18.13
C TYR A 39 -6.78 -7.69 17.60
N ARG A 40 -6.88 -7.80 16.28
CA ARG A 40 -7.95 -8.51 15.57
C ARG A 40 -7.40 -9.81 15.01
N ALA A 41 -8.07 -10.93 15.22
CA ALA A 41 -7.64 -12.22 14.66
C ALA A 41 -8.83 -13.10 14.28
N ASN A 42 -8.63 -13.94 13.26
CA ASN A 42 -9.59 -14.92 12.74
C ASN A 42 -10.95 -14.32 12.36
N LEU A 43 -10.94 -13.12 11.76
CA LEU A 43 -12.15 -12.45 11.26
C LEU A 43 -12.43 -12.86 9.81
N SER A 44 -13.71 -12.88 9.41
CA SER A 44 -14.09 -12.99 8.00
C SER A 44 -13.77 -11.72 7.23
N THR A 45 -13.73 -11.77 5.90
CA THR A 45 -13.44 -10.59 5.06
C THR A 45 -14.38 -9.42 5.37
N SER A 46 -15.69 -9.66 5.44
CA SER A 46 -16.67 -8.63 5.76
C SER A 46 -16.48 -8.07 7.17
N GLN A 47 -16.07 -8.90 8.14
CA GLN A 47 -15.76 -8.44 9.49
C GLN A 47 -14.48 -7.61 9.54
N CYS A 48 -13.46 -7.95 8.75
CA CYS A 48 -12.23 -7.15 8.63
C CYS A 48 -12.57 -5.74 8.07
N PHE A 49 -13.44 -5.61 7.05
CA PHE A 49 -13.92 -4.30 6.59
C PHE A 49 -14.81 -3.58 7.61
N LEU A 50 -15.73 -4.28 8.28
CA LEU A 50 -16.56 -3.66 9.32
C LEU A 50 -15.72 -3.14 10.50
N SER A 51 -14.59 -3.78 10.77
CA SER A 51 -13.67 -3.35 11.83
C SER A 51 -12.91 -2.06 11.53
N LEU A 52 -13.01 -1.51 10.31
CA LEU A 52 -12.50 -0.16 9.99
C LEU A 52 -13.20 0.93 10.80
N PHE A 53 -14.45 0.69 11.17
CA PHE A 53 -15.28 1.58 11.98
C PHE A 53 -15.23 1.26 13.47
N THR A 54 -14.33 0.38 13.89
CA THR A 54 -14.12 0.06 15.31
C THR A 54 -12.69 0.35 15.72
N TRP A 55 -12.50 0.81 16.96
CA TRP A 55 -11.17 1.11 17.48
C TRP A 55 -10.35 -0.16 17.68
N ASN A 56 -9.22 -0.26 17.00
CA ASN A 56 -8.30 -1.39 17.05
C ASN A 56 -6.85 -0.92 16.78
N ASN A 57 -5.89 -1.83 16.89
CA ASN A 57 -4.46 -1.52 16.76
C ASN A 57 -4.03 -1.11 15.34
N GLU A 58 -4.88 -1.35 14.32
CA GLU A 58 -4.62 -1.03 12.92
C GLU A 58 -5.49 0.13 12.40
N THR A 59 -6.41 0.67 13.22
CA THR A 59 -7.33 1.74 12.79
C THR A 59 -6.55 2.91 12.22
N LEU A 60 -5.56 3.43 12.95
CA LEU A 60 -4.77 4.56 12.50
C LEU A 60 -3.97 4.23 11.23
N ASN A 61 -3.42 3.02 11.12
CA ASN A 61 -2.69 2.59 9.93
C ASN A 61 -3.60 2.61 8.69
N VAL A 62 -4.81 2.04 8.78
CA VAL A 62 -5.74 2.06 7.63
C VAL A 62 -6.16 3.49 7.28
N TRP A 63 -6.56 4.29 8.27
CA TRP A 63 -7.06 5.64 8.00
C TRP A 63 -5.97 6.59 7.51
N SER A 64 -4.73 6.46 7.96
CA SER A 64 -3.61 7.27 7.45
C SER A 64 -3.32 6.96 5.98
N HIS A 65 -3.33 5.69 5.59
CA HIS A 65 -3.12 5.29 4.19
C HIS A 65 -4.32 5.64 3.30
N LEU A 66 -5.56 5.51 3.78
CA LEU A 66 -6.75 5.99 3.05
C LEU A 66 -6.75 7.51 2.87
N GLY A 67 -6.31 8.27 3.89
CA GLY A 67 -6.10 9.71 3.77
C GLY A 67 -5.05 10.05 2.71
N GLY A 68 -3.90 9.35 2.72
CA GLY A 68 -2.88 9.48 1.68
C GLY A 68 -3.42 9.14 0.28
N PHE A 69 -4.22 8.07 0.16
CA PHE A 69 -4.90 7.70 -1.09
C PHE A 69 -5.80 8.84 -1.58
N ALA A 70 -6.62 9.43 -0.71
CA ALA A 70 -7.50 10.53 -1.07
C ALA A 70 -6.72 11.77 -1.56
N VAL A 71 -5.60 12.10 -0.91
CA VAL A 71 -4.72 13.20 -1.33
C VAL A 71 -4.15 12.95 -2.72
N PHE A 72 -3.56 11.77 -2.97
CA PHE A 72 -2.99 11.47 -4.28
C PHE A 72 -4.07 11.32 -5.37
N LEU A 73 -5.28 10.90 -5.01
CA LEU A 73 -6.40 10.83 -5.95
C LEU A 73 -6.84 12.24 -6.33
N ALA A 74 -6.94 13.15 -5.36
CA ALA A 74 -7.24 14.56 -5.63
C ALA A 74 -6.17 15.20 -6.53
N LEU A 75 -4.88 14.91 -6.28
CA LEU A 75 -3.78 15.37 -7.13
C LEU A 75 -3.85 14.79 -8.55
N LEU A 76 -4.18 13.49 -8.68
CA LEU A 76 -4.37 12.83 -9.97
C LEU A 76 -5.53 13.45 -10.76
N LEU A 77 -6.66 13.70 -10.09
CA LEU A 77 -7.82 14.33 -10.72
C LEU A 77 -7.53 15.78 -11.10
N TYR A 78 -6.84 16.53 -10.25
CA TYR A 78 -6.40 17.89 -10.55
C TYR A 78 -5.50 17.92 -11.79
N ASP A 79 -4.51 17.04 -11.87
CA ASP A 79 -3.60 17.00 -13.01
C ASP A 79 -4.32 16.60 -14.32
N SER A 80 -5.15 15.55 -14.28
CA SER A 80 -5.88 15.07 -15.45
C SER A 80 -6.98 16.03 -15.94
N LEU A 81 -7.69 16.71 -15.03
CA LEU A 81 -8.84 17.55 -15.37
C LEU A 81 -8.45 19.01 -15.61
N TYR A 82 -7.50 19.53 -14.83
CA TYR A 82 -7.11 20.93 -14.89
C TYR A 82 -5.81 21.13 -15.65
N VAL A 83 -4.72 20.47 -15.25
CA VAL A 83 -3.39 20.71 -15.83
C VAL A 83 -3.33 20.28 -17.30
N PHE A 84 -3.79 19.07 -17.62
CA PHE A 84 -3.81 18.55 -18.99
C PHE A 84 -4.63 19.42 -19.95
N HIS A 85 -5.76 19.95 -19.49
CA HIS A 85 -6.62 20.78 -20.33
C HIS A 85 -6.12 22.23 -20.46
N HIS A 86 -5.55 22.79 -19.39
CA HIS A 86 -5.11 24.18 -19.34
C HIS A 86 -3.75 24.40 -20.02
N TYR A 87 -2.82 23.45 -19.88
CA TYR A 87 -1.49 23.49 -20.49
C TYR A 87 -1.44 22.73 -21.82
N ARG A 88 -2.45 22.93 -22.70
CA ARG A 88 -2.38 22.45 -24.09
C ARG A 88 -1.15 23.06 -24.77
N ALA A 89 -0.14 22.23 -24.98
CA ALA A 89 1.13 22.63 -25.55
C ALA A 89 0.98 23.12 -27.00
N THR A 90 1.76 24.14 -27.36
CA THR A 90 1.99 24.54 -28.75
C THR A 90 2.75 23.42 -29.48
N ASP A 91 2.58 23.28 -30.80
CA ASP A 91 3.10 22.13 -31.58
C ASP A 91 4.60 21.86 -31.41
N HIS A 92 5.40 22.89 -31.08
CA HIS A 92 6.85 22.78 -30.91
C HIS A 92 7.31 22.08 -29.62
N ASP A 93 6.53 22.13 -28.53
CA ASP A 93 6.91 21.56 -27.21
C ASP A 93 5.96 20.44 -26.75
N ALA A 94 5.00 20.06 -27.59
CA ALA A 94 3.97 19.08 -27.26
C ALA A 94 4.52 17.74 -26.80
N LEU A 95 5.60 17.26 -27.41
CA LEU A 95 6.23 15.99 -27.04
C LEU A 95 6.88 16.04 -25.65
N VAL A 96 7.51 17.16 -25.31
CA VAL A 96 8.16 17.35 -24.00
C VAL A 96 7.10 17.42 -22.90
N VAL A 97 6.06 18.24 -23.10
CA VAL A 97 4.94 18.37 -22.16
C VAL A 97 4.24 17.03 -21.98
N ALA A 98 3.98 16.29 -23.07
CA ALA A 98 3.39 14.96 -23.00
C ALA A 98 4.24 13.98 -22.18
N PHE A 99 5.56 13.96 -22.36
CA PHE A 99 6.45 13.10 -21.58
C PHE A 99 6.45 13.50 -20.09
N VAL A 100 6.41 14.80 -19.80
CA VAL A 100 6.36 15.31 -18.43
C VAL A 100 5.09 14.86 -17.72
N LEU A 101 3.94 15.09 -18.35
CA LEU A 101 2.65 14.70 -17.80
C LEU A 101 2.56 13.18 -17.66
N LEU A 102 3.03 12.40 -18.64
CA LEU A 102 3.05 10.95 -18.55
C LEU A 102 3.89 10.44 -17.36
N SER A 103 5.07 11.02 -17.16
CA SER A 103 5.95 10.65 -16.04
C SER A 103 5.33 10.98 -14.69
N PHE A 104 4.68 12.15 -14.58
CA PHE A 104 3.96 12.55 -13.38
C PHE A 104 2.74 11.63 -13.12
N MET A 105 1.98 11.29 -14.17
CA MET A 105 0.88 10.33 -14.11
C MET A 105 1.32 8.97 -13.59
N VAL A 106 2.38 8.38 -14.14
CA VAL A 106 2.94 7.09 -13.68
C VAL A 106 3.37 7.16 -12.21
N THR A 107 3.98 8.27 -11.83
CA THR A 107 4.47 8.56 -10.48
C THR A 107 3.34 8.75 -9.46
N LEU A 108 2.21 9.33 -9.86
CA LEU A 108 1.01 9.45 -9.02
C LEU A 108 0.23 8.14 -8.93
N ASN A 109 0.05 7.43 -10.04
CA ASN A 109 -0.68 6.15 -10.06
C ASN A 109 0.03 5.09 -9.20
N SER A 110 1.36 5.01 -9.24
CA SER A 110 2.13 4.12 -8.37
C SER A 110 1.93 4.42 -6.88
N ARG A 111 1.93 5.69 -6.48
CA ARG A 111 1.62 6.11 -5.10
C ARG A 111 0.19 5.77 -4.68
N LEU A 112 -0.77 5.94 -5.60
CA LEU A 112 -2.16 5.56 -5.38
C LEU A 112 -2.27 4.08 -5.05
N LEU A 113 -1.63 3.25 -5.89
CA LEU A 113 -1.59 1.81 -5.71
C LEU A 113 -0.92 1.44 -4.38
N CYS A 114 0.21 2.07 -4.03
CA CYS A 114 0.88 1.86 -2.75
C CYS A 114 -0.03 2.12 -1.55
N MET A 115 -0.70 3.28 -1.52
CA MET A 115 -1.60 3.63 -0.41
C MET A 115 -2.81 2.69 -0.32
N LEU A 116 -3.33 2.25 -1.46
CA LEU A 116 -4.43 1.29 -1.52
C LEU A 116 -3.99 -0.10 -1.01
N LEU A 117 -2.85 -0.62 -1.49
CA LEU A 117 -2.33 -1.92 -1.08
C LEU A 117 -1.99 -1.95 0.41
N SER A 118 -1.41 -0.88 0.95
CA SER A 118 -1.15 -0.74 2.38
C SER A 118 -2.43 -0.72 3.22
N SER A 119 -3.45 0.04 2.78
CA SER A 119 -4.76 0.07 3.44
C SER A 119 -5.41 -1.31 3.44
N LEU A 120 -5.33 -2.05 2.33
CA LEU A 120 -5.86 -3.41 2.21
C LEU A 120 -5.09 -4.40 3.10
N TYR A 121 -3.76 -4.28 3.20
CA TYR A 121 -2.96 -5.08 4.12
C TYR A 121 -3.41 -4.89 5.57
N HIS A 122 -3.43 -3.65 6.06
CA HIS A 122 -3.87 -3.36 7.42
C HIS A 122 -5.34 -3.71 7.67
N THR A 123 -6.17 -3.77 6.63
CA THR A 123 -7.56 -4.24 6.73
C THR A 123 -7.63 -5.76 6.82
N LEU A 124 -6.87 -6.50 6.01
CA LEU A 124 -7.03 -7.94 5.78
C LEU A 124 -6.01 -8.82 6.52
N ASN A 125 -5.05 -8.23 7.24
CA ASN A 125 -4.08 -8.95 8.07
C ASN A 125 -4.73 -9.79 9.19
N CYS A 126 -5.96 -9.45 9.59
CA CYS A 126 -6.72 -10.13 10.65
C CYS A 126 -7.29 -11.50 10.26
N ARG A 127 -7.28 -11.85 8.97
CA ARG A 127 -8.04 -13.01 8.46
C ARG A 127 -7.33 -14.33 8.73
N SER A 128 -6.09 -14.46 8.30
CA SER A 128 -5.27 -15.66 8.40
C SER A 128 -3.80 -15.30 8.21
N GLU A 129 -2.90 -16.18 8.65
CA GLU A 129 -1.46 -16.02 8.45
C GLU A 129 -1.09 -15.92 6.97
N GLU A 130 -1.71 -16.74 6.13
CA GLU A 130 -1.49 -16.72 4.69
C GLU A 130 -1.98 -15.41 4.04
N SER A 131 -3.14 -14.90 4.47
CA SER A 131 -3.67 -13.61 4.02
C SER A 131 -2.73 -12.49 4.45
N CYS A 132 -2.28 -12.49 5.70
CA CYS A 132 -1.31 -11.52 6.21
C CYS A 132 -0.03 -11.51 5.38
N ARG A 133 0.55 -12.68 5.09
CA ARG A 133 1.78 -12.79 4.28
C ARG A 133 1.58 -12.31 2.84
N ARG A 134 0.48 -12.71 2.19
CA ARG A 134 0.17 -12.29 0.80
C ARG A 134 -0.04 -10.78 0.69
N TRP A 135 -0.84 -10.20 1.57
CA TRP A 135 -1.10 -8.76 1.52
C TRP A 135 0.11 -7.92 1.95
N LEU A 136 0.95 -8.43 2.87
CA LEU A 136 2.22 -7.79 3.19
C LEU A 136 3.15 -7.74 1.97
N ALA A 137 3.21 -8.83 1.19
CA ALA A 137 4.00 -8.86 -0.03
C ALA A 137 3.51 -7.82 -1.07
N PHE A 138 2.20 -7.66 -1.22
CA PHE A 138 1.63 -6.61 -2.09
C PHE A 138 1.90 -5.19 -1.58
N ASP A 139 1.81 -4.95 -0.28
CA ASP A 139 2.14 -3.66 0.32
C ASP A 139 3.61 -3.28 0.06
N VAL A 140 4.53 -4.19 0.34
CA VAL A 140 5.96 -4.03 0.07
C VAL A 140 6.24 -3.82 -1.42
N PHE A 141 5.53 -4.53 -2.30
CA PHE A 141 5.60 -4.29 -3.75
C PHE A 141 5.14 -2.87 -4.11
N GLY A 142 4.03 -2.40 -3.54
CA GLY A 142 3.51 -1.05 -3.77
C GLY A 142 4.49 0.05 -3.37
N ILE A 143 5.13 -0.10 -2.20
CA ILE A 143 6.20 0.79 -1.72
C ILE A 143 7.37 0.81 -2.72
N SER A 144 7.81 -0.38 -3.12
CA SER A 144 8.97 -0.52 -4.00
C SER A 144 8.70 0.02 -5.40
N ALA A 145 7.51 -0.22 -5.96
CA ALA A 145 7.08 0.29 -7.25
C ALA A 145 6.97 1.83 -7.24
N SER A 146 6.51 2.40 -6.12
CA SER A 146 6.47 3.86 -5.93
C SER A 146 7.87 4.46 -5.91
N PHE A 147 8.83 3.83 -5.19
CA PHE A 147 10.22 4.26 -5.23
C PHE A 147 10.82 4.17 -6.63
N LEU A 148 10.60 3.06 -7.34
CA LEU A 148 11.07 2.90 -8.71
C LEU A 148 10.58 4.02 -9.62
N ALA A 149 9.26 4.33 -9.59
CA ALA A 149 8.70 5.40 -10.40
C ALA A 149 9.34 6.77 -10.08
N ILE A 150 9.53 7.08 -8.79
CA ILE A 150 10.17 8.33 -8.34
C ILE A 150 11.60 8.43 -8.86
N PHE A 151 12.40 7.37 -8.71
CA PHE A 151 13.78 7.37 -9.16
C PHE A 151 13.89 7.45 -10.67
N LEU A 152 13.07 6.70 -11.42
CA LEU A 152 13.08 6.75 -12.88
C LEU A 152 12.74 8.15 -13.38
N SER A 153 11.68 8.78 -12.85
CA SER A 153 11.35 10.16 -13.21
C SER A 153 12.43 11.14 -12.78
N GLY A 154 12.96 11.04 -11.56
CA GLY A 154 14.02 11.91 -11.05
C GLY A 154 15.31 11.83 -11.88
N ILE A 155 15.76 10.62 -12.24
CA ILE A 155 16.94 10.40 -13.11
C ILE A 155 16.66 10.94 -14.51
N TYR A 156 15.46 10.73 -15.04
CA TYR A 156 15.11 11.23 -16.38
C TYR A 156 15.25 12.76 -16.46
N TYR A 157 14.71 13.48 -15.48
CA TYR A 157 14.80 14.95 -15.43
C TYR A 157 16.19 15.45 -15.03
N GLY A 158 16.84 14.80 -14.08
CA GLY A 158 18.18 15.19 -13.61
C GLY A 158 19.25 15.07 -14.70
N PHE A 159 19.09 14.12 -15.62
CA PHE A 159 19.98 13.91 -16.77
C PHE A 159 19.25 14.12 -18.09
N TRP A 160 18.47 15.20 -18.19
CA TRP A 160 17.66 15.49 -19.38
C TRP A 160 18.50 15.76 -20.63
N CYS A 161 19.64 16.46 -20.51
CA CYS A 161 20.46 16.89 -21.65
C CYS A 161 21.08 15.70 -22.40
N GLN A 162 21.18 15.83 -23.73
CA GLN A 162 21.64 14.77 -24.63
C GLN A 162 23.08 14.30 -24.34
N GLU A 163 23.93 15.18 -23.81
CA GLU A 163 25.29 14.88 -23.39
C GLU A 163 25.35 13.84 -22.25
N TYR A 164 24.32 13.78 -21.41
CA TYR A 164 24.23 12.85 -20.29
C TYR A 164 23.39 11.60 -20.60
N LEU A 165 23.01 11.38 -21.86
CA LEU A 165 22.12 10.28 -22.26
C LEU A 165 22.66 8.89 -21.84
N GLY A 166 23.97 8.68 -21.98
CA GLY A 166 24.61 7.43 -21.55
C GLY A 166 24.54 7.22 -20.03
N VAL A 167 24.87 8.27 -19.26
CA VAL A 167 24.82 8.27 -17.79
C VAL A 167 23.40 8.04 -17.28
N ARG A 168 22.41 8.68 -17.90
CA ARG A 168 20.98 8.50 -17.61
C ARG A 168 20.56 7.04 -17.73
N ASN A 169 20.86 6.40 -18.86
CA ASN A 169 20.46 5.02 -19.12
C ASN A 169 21.17 4.04 -18.17
N ILE A 170 22.43 4.30 -17.82
CA ILE A 170 23.17 3.50 -16.83
C ILE A 170 22.48 3.58 -15.45
N TYR A 171 22.14 4.77 -14.95
CA TYR A 171 21.47 4.91 -13.66
C TYR A 171 20.05 4.32 -13.66
N MET A 172 19.28 4.50 -14.74
CA MET A 172 17.96 3.87 -14.87
C MET A 172 18.06 2.34 -14.86
N GLY A 173 19.01 1.78 -15.61
CA GLY A 173 19.29 0.35 -15.62
C GLY A 173 19.68 -0.16 -14.24
N LEU A 174 20.59 0.54 -13.56
CA LEU A 174 21.04 0.18 -12.21
C LEU A 174 19.88 0.16 -11.21
N VAL A 175 19.06 1.21 -11.16
CA VAL A 175 17.89 1.26 -10.27
C VAL A 175 16.88 0.18 -10.61
N GLY A 176 16.66 -0.10 -11.90
CA GLY A 176 15.81 -1.20 -12.36
C GLY A 176 16.32 -2.57 -11.88
N CYS A 177 17.62 -2.85 -12.02
CA CYS A 177 18.24 -4.07 -11.53
C CYS A 177 18.15 -4.20 -10.00
N LEU A 178 18.40 -3.11 -9.27
CA LEU A 178 18.26 -3.08 -7.81
C LEU A 178 16.82 -3.40 -7.39
N PHE A 179 15.83 -2.78 -8.03
CA PHE A 179 14.42 -3.08 -7.78
C PHE A 179 14.09 -4.55 -8.03
N LEU A 180 14.48 -5.10 -9.20
CA LEU A 180 14.22 -6.50 -9.53
C LEU A 180 14.87 -7.46 -8.52
N SER A 181 16.12 -7.19 -8.13
CA SER A 181 16.82 -7.99 -7.12
C SER A 181 16.11 -7.95 -5.76
N ALA A 182 15.65 -6.78 -5.33
CA ALA A 182 14.90 -6.61 -4.10
C ALA A 182 13.55 -7.34 -4.17
N MET A 183 12.84 -7.28 -5.31
CA MET A 183 11.57 -8.00 -5.50
C MET A 183 11.75 -9.51 -5.46
N VAL A 184 12.79 -10.04 -6.09
CA VAL A 184 13.11 -11.48 -6.02
C VAL A 184 13.38 -11.90 -4.58
N PHE A 185 14.12 -11.09 -3.80
CA PHE A 185 14.41 -11.41 -2.40
C PHE A 185 13.19 -11.30 -1.49
N LEU A 186 12.36 -10.26 -1.68
CA LEU A 186 11.21 -9.97 -0.81
C LEU A 186 9.99 -10.85 -1.12
N LEU A 187 9.80 -11.25 -2.39
CA LEU A 187 8.66 -12.05 -2.83
C LEU A 187 8.94 -13.56 -2.84
N ASN A 188 10.19 -14.00 -2.64
CA ASN A 188 10.52 -15.41 -2.37
C ASN A 188 10.65 -15.63 -0.86
N PRO A 189 9.58 -16.08 -0.18
CA PRO A 189 9.67 -16.42 1.22
C PRO A 189 10.50 -17.70 1.34
N ARG A 190 11.57 -17.65 2.14
CA ARG A 190 12.20 -18.85 2.69
C ARG A 190 11.26 -19.56 3.66
#